data_AF-A0A936FY57-F1
#
_entry.id   AF-A0A936FY57-F1
#
_cell.length_a   1.000
_cell.length_b   1.000
_cell.length_c   1.000
_cell.angle_alpha   90.00
_cell.angle_beta   90.00
_cell.angle_gamma   90.00
#
_symmetry.space_group_name_H-M   'P 1'
#
loop_
_entity.id
_entity.type
_entity.pdbx_description
1 polymer ?
#
loop_
_entity_poly.entity_id
_entity_poly.type
_entity_poly.pdbx_seq_one_letter_code
_entity_poly.pdbx_strand_id
1 'polypeptide(L)'
;MGLQHVVRRGEAVDRLNRRFVVGIGVATAVLGAGLGTWTDIASSDDWSQRRFFTAAITTILGLGVLIWSGWNWRKQKNLLAKRGSAYLVDAEAQEWTNDAEKRRFLKSVGAEFAQVYSVPGPNALDINWRWPAVPPGEELWSGGVDDLVLAFRAVQRIDDELTPNNVLAWLPWPAAIATMARLRRAEAGLPIVVRQRPIGGRMRDSAISMPMLEAFKQDPHDFLRPTQAERRLEAAEELVHPVMLTVMQGLQRPAAPGVAGPSDMRGLSGDSPPRVRVLLARSNSGQWDELTTSGWLPNAGFLDVADYAGIGFSGEVQTEIHEWRYLPPDGKHHSWASYADIAHDVVDWICRTAITDGINLFGSTLPQEVSLGMGLDISSSNPQGWPRHLWPLLKPGPDIPMSIPGLSLGLESLTYVPQAPRCS
;
A
#
# COMPACT_ATOMS: atom_id res chain seq x y z
N MET A 1 7.90 12.08 23.94
CA MET A 1 7.56 13.52 23.81
C MET A 1 7.05 13.89 22.40
N GLY A 2 6.41 12.98 21.64
CA GLY A 2 6.08 13.17 20.22
C GLY A 2 4.58 13.18 19.85
N LEU A 3 3.67 13.10 20.82
CA LEU A 3 2.22 12.94 20.56
C LEU A 3 1.40 14.24 20.71
N GLN A 4 2.02 15.39 21.01
CA GLN A 4 1.29 16.65 21.23
C GLN A 4 0.83 17.37 19.95
N HIS A 5 1.09 16.84 18.75
CA HIS A 5 0.64 17.47 17.50
C HIS A 5 -0.64 16.89 16.89
N VAL A 6 -1.32 15.95 17.55
CA VAL A 6 -2.48 15.25 16.98
C VAL A 6 -3.79 15.68 17.63
N VAL A 7 -4.13 16.97 17.61
CA VAL A 7 -5.53 17.41 17.70
C VAL A 7 -5.72 18.73 16.95
N ARG A 8 -6.22 18.66 15.72
CA ARG A 8 -7.14 19.66 15.15
C ARG A 8 -7.86 19.07 13.94
N ARG A 9 -9.11 18.65 14.15
CA ARG A 9 -10.09 18.32 13.10
C ARG A 9 -10.35 19.58 12.26
N GLY A 10 -10.42 19.43 10.94
CA GLY A 10 -10.86 20.49 10.01
C GLY A 10 -9.78 21.18 9.17
N GLU A 11 -8.50 20.79 9.31
CA GLU A 11 -7.37 21.53 8.71
C GLU A 11 -7.21 21.39 7.18
N ALA A 12 -7.96 20.54 6.49
CA ALA A 12 -7.84 20.35 5.03
C ALA A 12 -8.52 21.47 4.23
N VAL A 13 -9.81 21.68 4.47
CA VAL A 13 -10.58 22.83 3.95
C VAL A 13 -10.00 24.12 4.53
N ASP A 14 -9.60 24.11 5.81
CA ASP A 14 -8.93 25.25 6.43
C ASP A 14 -7.53 25.50 5.88
N ARG A 15 -6.75 24.53 5.38
CA ARG A 15 -5.45 24.80 4.73
C ARG A 15 -5.62 25.35 3.32
N LEU A 16 -6.60 24.87 2.56
CA LEU A 16 -6.97 25.46 1.27
C LEU A 16 -7.45 26.89 1.45
N ASN A 17 -8.38 27.09 2.39
CA ASN A 17 -8.89 28.40 2.77
C ASN A 17 -7.79 29.25 3.39
N ARG A 18 -6.87 28.73 4.19
CA ARG A 18 -5.77 29.50 4.78
C ARG A 18 -4.74 29.92 3.75
N ARG A 19 -4.38 29.09 2.77
CA ARG A 19 -3.51 29.50 1.65
C ARG A 19 -4.18 30.57 0.80
N PHE A 20 -5.48 30.42 0.54
CA PHE A 20 -6.27 31.42 -0.17
C PHE A 20 -6.42 32.72 0.63
N VAL A 21 -6.71 32.65 1.93
CA VAL A 21 -6.85 33.78 2.86
C VAL A 21 -5.51 34.47 3.10
N VAL A 22 -4.41 33.74 3.21
CA VAL A 22 -3.05 34.30 3.27
C VAL A 22 -2.72 34.97 1.94
N GLY A 23 -3.04 34.34 0.81
CA GLY A 23 -2.86 34.94 -0.52
C GLY A 23 -3.67 36.23 -0.69
N ILE A 24 -4.93 36.24 -0.25
CA ILE A 24 -5.76 37.45 -0.19
C ILE A 24 -5.12 38.47 0.75
N GLY A 25 -4.71 38.08 1.96
CA GLY A 25 -4.11 38.99 2.93
C GLY A 25 -2.83 39.66 2.41
N VAL A 26 -1.94 38.89 1.78
CA VAL A 26 -0.73 39.40 1.12
C VAL A 26 -1.12 40.35 -0.01
N ALA A 27 -2.07 39.96 -0.85
CA ALA A 27 -2.51 40.82 -1.93
C ALA A 27 -3.19 42.11 -1.44
N THR A 28 -4.02 42.04 -0.40
CA THR A 28 -4.66 43.20 0.22
C THR A 28 -3.61 44.15 0.81
N ALA A 29 -2.57 43.62 1.48
CA ALA A 29 -1.47 44.42 1.99
C ALA A 29 -0.69 45.11 0.87
N VAL A 30 -0.37 44.37 -0.21
CA VAL A 30 0.36 44.90 -1.38
C VAL A 30 -0.49 45.92 -2.15
N LEU A 31 -1.78 45.64 -2.38
CA LEU A 31 -2.71 46.58 -3.01
C LEU A 31 -2.92 47.83 -2.15
N GLY A 32 -3.02 47.66 -0.83
CA GLY A 32 -3.10 48.78 0.12
C GLY A 32 -1.88 49.68 0.06
N ALA A 33 -0.67 49.11 0.01
CA ALA A 33 0.56 49.85 -0.18
C ALA A 33 0.59 50.59 -1.54
N GLY A 34 0.18 49.92 -2.62
CA GLY A 34 0.05 50.53 -3.94
C GLY A 34 -0.93 51.69 -3.97
N LEU A 35 -2.14 51.52 -3.43
CA LEU A 35 -3.16 52.57 -3.34
C LEU A 35 -2.72 53.74 -2.45
N GLY A 36 -1.99 53.47 -1.36
CA GLY A 36 -1.35 54.49 -0.54
C GLY A 36 -0.36 55.34 -1.34
N THR A 37 0.47 54.71 -2.18
CA THR A 37 1.38 55.46 -3.07
C THR A 37 0.65 56.22 -4.18
N TRP A 38 -0.47 55.70 -4.71
CA TRP A 38 -1.28 56.42 -5.69
C TRP A 38 -1.95 57.66 -5.11
N THR A 39 -2.46 57.57 -3.87
CA THR A 39 -3.08 58.71 -3.17
C THR A 39 -2.05 59.78 -2.82
N ASP A 40 -0.84 59.39 -2.39
CA ASP A 40 0.26 60.32 -2.17
C ASP A 40 0.61 61.09 -3.46
N ILE A 41 0.79 60.38 -4.59
CA ILE A 41 1.06 61.00 -5.90
C ILE A 41 -0.06 61.95 -6.35
N ALA A 42 -1.32 61.57 -6.13
CA ALA A 42 -2.47 62.39 -6.53
C ALA A 42 -2.64 63.65 -5.67
N SER A 43 -2.11 63.64 -4.45
CA SER A 43 -2.17 64.76 -3.50
C SER A 43 -0.93 65.67 -3.51
N SER A 44 0.16 65.23 -4.15
CA SER A 44 1.42 65.97 -4.22
C SER A 44 1.57 66.71 -5.55
N ASP A 45 2.04 67.96 -5.50
CA ASP A 45 2.39 68.74 -6.71
C ASP A 45 3.68 68.25 -7.41
N ASP A 46 4.42 67.33 -6.80
CA ASP A 46 5.74 66.87 -7.25
C ASP A 46 5.67 65.47 -7.90
N TRP A 47 5.30 65.45 -9.17
CA TRP A 47 5.21 64.22 -9.95
C TRP A 47 6.61 63.65 -10.22
N SER A 48 6.90 62.47 -9.68
CA SER A 48 8.13 61.74 -10.02
C SER A 48 7.82 60.40 -10.67
N GLN A 49 8.45 60.17 -11.83
CA GLN A 49 8.31 58.96 -12.62
C GLN A 49 8.62 57.69 -11.79
N ARG A 50 9.55 57.77 -10.84
CA ARG A 50 9.87 56.67 -9.91
C ARG A 50 8.69 56.28 -9.02
N ARG A 51 8.00 57.26 -8.41
CA ARG A 51 6.84 56.97 -7.54
C ARG A 51 5.69 56.35 -8.34
N PHE A 52 5.45 56.85 -9.55
CA PHE A 52 4.47 56.26 -10.47
C PHE A 52 4.79 54.80 -10.80
N PHE A 53 6.05 54.50 -11.17
CA PHE A 53 6.46 53.12 -11.44
C PHE A 53 6.34 52.21 -10.22
N THR A 54 6.73 52.69 -9.03
CA THR A 54 6.58 51.92 -7.79
C THR A 54 5.10 51.63 -7.48
N ALA A 55 4.22 52.62 -7.61
CA ALA A 55 2.79 52.45 -7.39
C ALA A 55 2.20 51.44 -8.39
N ALA A 56 2.54 51.57 -9.68
CA ALA A 56 2.09 50.66 -10.73
C ALA A 56 2.58 49.21 -10.51
N ILE A 57 3.87 49.00 -10.24
CA ILE A 57 4.44 47.67 -9.99
C ILE A 57 3.77 47.02 -8.77
N THR A 58 3.60 47.77 -7.69
CA THR A 58 3.01 47.25 -6.44
C THR A 58 1.55 46.85 -6.67
N THR A 59 0.76 47.67 -7.35
CA THR A 59 -0.62 47.32 -7.71
C THR A 59 -0.68 46.09 -8.63
N ILE A 60 0.18 46.00 -9.64
CA ILE A 60 0.25 44.84 -10.55
C ILE A 60 0.63 43.57 -9.79
N LEU A 61 1.61 43.62 -8.89
CA LEU A 61 2.00 42.48 -8.05
C LEU A 61 0.84 42.03 -7.15
N GLY A 62 0.13 42.97 -6.52
CA GLY A 62 -1.04 42.66 -5.69
C GLY A 62 -2.16 41.98 -6.48
N LEU A 63 -2.50 42.50 -7.67
CA LEU A 63 -3.46 41.87 -8.57
C LEU A 63 -2.99 40.49 -9.05
N GLY A 64 -1.69 40.36 -9.37
CA GLY A 64 -1.07 39.11 -9.77
C GLY A 64 -1.21 38.03 -8.70
N VAL A 65 -0.96 38.38 -7.43
CA VAL A 65 -1.13 37.47 -6.29
C VAL A 65 -2.60 37.07 -6.09
N LEU A 66 -3.57 37.99 -6.26
CA LEU A 66 -5.00 37.64 -6.20
C LEU A 66 -5.40 36.66 -7.29
N ILE A 67 -5.06 36.98 -8.54
CA ILE A 67 -5.40 36.15 -9.70
C ILE A 67 -4.79 34.76 -9.53
N TRP A 68 -3.51 34.70 -9.14
CA TRP A 68 -2.81 33.43 -8.89
C TRP A 68 -3.45 32.64 -7.75
N SER A 69 -3.81 33.30 -6.65
CA SER A 69 -4.47 32.66 -5.49
C SER A 69 -5.85 32.11 -5.85
N GLY A 70 -6.67 32.88 -6.58
CA GLY A 70 -7.98 32.46 -7.06
C GLY A 70 -7.90 31.32 -8.08
N TRP A 71 -6.92 31.37 -8.99
CA TRP A 71 -6.67 30.30 -9.94
C TRP A 71 -6.24 29.00 -9.25
N ASN A 72 -5.30 29.07 -8.30
CA ASN A 72 -4.86 27.92 -7.52
C ASN A 72 -6.00 27.33 -6.69
N TRP A 73 -6.81 28.16 -6.03
CA TRP A 73 -7.98 27.69 -5.29
C TRP A 73 -8.96 26.94 -6.20
N ARG A 74 -9.27 27.50 -7.38
CA ARG A 74 -10.15 26.85 -8.37
C ARG A 74 -9.55 25.55 -8.90
N LYS A 75 -8.25 25.53 -9.19
CA LYS A 75 -7.52 24.32 -9.62
C LYS A 75 -7.61 23.24 -8.54
N GLN A 76 -7.34 23.57 -7.29
CA GLN A 76 -7.37 22.61 -6.19
C GLN A 76 -8.79 22.11 -5.91
N LYS A 77 -9.81 22.97 -5.96
CA LYS A 77 -11.22 22.55 -5.84
C LYS A 77 -11.61 21.56 -6.95
N ASN A 78 -11.17 21.83 -8.19
CA ASN A 78 -11.39 20.92 -9.30
C ASN A 78 -10.65 19.59 -9.13
N LEU A 79 -9.41 19.61 -8.63
CA LEU A 79 -8.65 18.39 -8.34
C LEU A 79 -9.30 17.59 -7.21
N LEU A 80 -9.78 18.25 -6.16
CA LEU A 80 -10.45 17.60 -5.04
C LEU A 80 -11.73 16.90 -5.50
N ALA A 81 -12.53 17.58 -6.33
CA ALA A 81 -13.75 17.02 -6.90
C ALA A 81 -13.50 15.86 -7.88
N LYS A 82 -12.41 15.92 -8.67
CA LYS A 82 -12.11 14.91 -9.69
C LYS A 82 -11.32 13.71 -9.16
N ARG A 83 -10.44 13.94 -8.19
CA ARG A 83 -9.41 12.97 -7.79
C ARG A 83 -9.29 12.79 -6.29
N GLY A 84 -9.88 13.64 -5.45
CA GLY A 84 -9.80 13.52 -4.00
C GLY A 84 -8.38 13.69 -3.43
N SER A 85 -8.13 13.00 -2.33
CA SER A 85 -6.87 12.97 -1.59
C SER A 85 -6.05 11.73 -1.96
N ALA A 86 -4.72 11.87 -1.95
CA ALA A 86 -3.79 10.76 -2.10
C ALA A 86 -3.11 10.40 -0.78
N TYR A 87 -3.09 9.11 -0.46
CA TYR A 87 -2.43 8.51 0.69
C TYR A 87 -1.22 7.74 0.18
N LEU A 88 -0.04 8.24 0.51
CA LEU A 88 1.24 7.65 0.16
C LEU A 88 1.69 6.75 1.30
N VAL A 89 1.71 5.44 1.04
CA VAL A 89 2.18 4.42 1.96
C VAL A 89 3.57 4.00 1.54
N ASP A 90 4.58 4.55 2.19
CA ASP A 90 5.99 4.29 1.89
C ASP A 90 6.63 3.44 3.01
N ALA A 91 6.48 2.12 2.91
CA ALA A 91 7.03 1.17 3.87
C ALA A 91 7.67 0.01 3.10
N GLU A 92 8.80 0.32 2.48
CA GLU A 92 9.55 -0.58 1.61
C GLU A 92 10.25 -1.73 2.33
N ALA A 93 10.41 -2.86 1.63
CA ALA A 93 11.36 -3.90 2.00
C ALA A 93 12.80 -3.38 1.86
N GLN A 94 13.71 -3.89 2.71
CA GLN A 94 15.11 -3.45 2.77
C GLN A 94 15.86 -3.51 1.41
N GLU A 95 15.40 -4.32 0.47
CA GLU A 95 16.03 -4.53 -0.84
C GLU A 95 15.59 -3.50 -1.90
N TRP A 96 14.57 -2.67 -1.65
CA TRP A 96 13.98 -1.76 -2.64
C TRP A 96 14.66 -0.37 -2.69
N THR A 97 15.88 -0.27 -2.14
CA THR A 97 16.47 1.00 -1.67
C THR A 97 16.93 2.03 -2.71
N ASN A 98 16.72 1.86 -4.02
CA ASN A 98 17.26 2.84 -5.00
C ASN A 98 16.38 3.05 -6.23
N ASP A 99 15.14 3.48 -6.00
CA ASP A 99 14.26 3.86 -7.11
C ASP A 99 14.25 5.40 -7.32
N ALA A 100 15.08 5.86 -8.26
CA ALA A 100 15.07 7.25 -8.72
C ALA A 100 13.72 7.63 -9.38
N GLU A 101 13.02 6.64 -9.96
CA GLU A 101 11.71 6.83 -10.59
C GLU A 101 10.64 7.04 -9.52
N LYS A 102 10.67 6.26 -8.43
CA LYS A 102 9.83 6.51 -7.25
C LYS A 102 10.01 7.93 -6.71
N ARG A 103 11.25 8.38 -6.49
CA ARG A 103 11.50 9.75 -5.99
C ARG A 103 10.96 10.82 -6.94
N ARG A 104 11.11 10.62 -8.25
CA ARG A 104 10.56 11.52 -9.26
C ARG A 104 9.03 11.49 -9.27
N PHE A 105 8.43 10.32 -9.05
CA PHE A 105 6.98 10.13 -8.96
C PHE A 105 6.41 10.82 -7.74
N LEU A 106 6.98 10.59 -6.55
CA LEU A 106 6.52 11.24 -5.32
C LEU A 106 6.58 12.77 -5.41
N LYS A 107 7.55 13.33 -6.15
CA LYS A 107 7.61 14.77 -6.45
C LYS A 107 6.48 15.27 -7.36
N SER A 108 5.95 14.42 -8.25
CA SER A 108 4.88 14.81 -9.19
C SER A 108 3.47 14.57 -8.64
N VAL A 109 3.28 13.68 -7.66
CA VAL A 109 1.96 13.41 -7.04
C VAL A 109 1.30 14.71 -6.55
N GLY A 110 2.06 15.62 -5.94
CA GLY A 110 1.54 16.90 -5.42
C GLY A 110 0.91 17.83 -6.47
N ALA A 111 1.22 17.64 -7.76
CA ALA A 111 0.59 18.39 -8.84
C ALA A 111 -0.75 17.79 -9.30
N GLU A 112 -0.97 16.51 -9.01
CA GLU A 112 -2.05 15.69 -9.56
C GLU A 112 -3.21 15.49 -8.58
N PHE A 113 -3.00 15.71 -7.28
CA PHE A 113 -4.03 15.63 -6.23
C PHE A 113 -4.21 16.96 -5.53
N ALA A 114 -5.41 17.17 -4.96
CA ALA A 114 -5.65 18.36 -4.16
C ALA A 114 -4.83 18.33 -2.87
N GLN A 115 -4.71 17.14 -2.28
CA GLN A 115 -3.98 16.88 -1.05
C GLN A 115 -3.23 15.56 -1.16
N VAL A 116 -2.04 15.55 -0.58
CA VAL A 116 -1.17 14.39 -0.53
C VAL A 116 -0.75 14.20 0.90
N TYR A 117 -1.12 13.06 1.45
CA TYR A 117 -0.80 12.66 2.80
C TYR A 117 0.24 11.55 2.75
N SER A 118 1.39 11.81 3.36
CA SER A 118 2.30 10.72 3.68
C SER A 118 1.71 10.00 4.89
N VAL A 119 1.32 8.75 4.71
CA VAL A 119 1.03 7.88 5.85
C VAL A 119 2.38 7.63 6.51
N PRO A 120 2.59 8.05 7.77
CA PRO A 120 3.88 7.89 8.41
C PRO A 120 4.17 6.40 8.43
N GLY A 121 5.18 6.02 7.66
CA GLY A 121 5.76 4.70 7.76
C GLY A 121 6.37 4.54 9.15
N PRO A 122 6.64 3.31 9.59
CA PRO A 122 7.23 3.02 10.88
C PRO A 122 8.51 3.83 11.20
N ASN A 123 9.36 4.08 10.19
CA ASN A 123 10.58 4.88 10.34
C ASN A 123 10.32 6.34 10.76
N ALA A 124 9.14 6.90 10.45
CA ALA A 124 8.73 8.24 10.88
C ALA A 124 8.18 8.27 12.33
N LEU A 125 7.89 7.09 12.90
CA LEU A 125 7.47 6.91 14.29
C LEU A 125 8.68 6.67 15.24
N ASP A 126 9.92 6.89 14.76
CA ASP A 126 11.18 6.54 15.45
C ASP A 126 11.33 5.04 15.77
N ILE A 127 10.52 4.22 15.10
CA ILE A 127 10.61 2.77 15.11
C ILE A 127 11.39 2.42 13.85
N ASN A 128 12.70 2.18 13.97
CA ASN A 128 13.58 1.78 12.87
C ASN A 128 13.16 0.39 12.35
N TRP A 129 12.06 0.36 11.60
CA TRP A 129 11.43 -0.85 11.15
C TRP A 129 11.41 -0.85 9.63
N ARG A 130 12.43 -1.50 9.08
CA ARG A 130 12.46 -1.94 7.69
C ARG A 130 11.88 -3.35 7.68
N TRP A 131 10.98 -3.66 6.75
CA TRP A 131 10.52 -5.04 6.59
C TRP A 131 11.74 -5.91 6.25
N PRO A 132 12.21 -6.73 7.19
CA PRO A 132 13.45 -7.45 6.99
C PRO A 132 13.23 -8.50 5.90
N ALA A 133 14.17 -8.58 4.97
CA ALA A 133 14.26 -9.68 4.02
C ALA A 133 14.37 -11.03 4.76
N VAL A 134 15.08 -11.04 5.89
CA VAL A 134 15.25 -12.19 6.79
C VAL A 134 14.92 -11.72 8.21
N PRO A 135 13.72 -12.04 8.76
CA PRO A 135 13.32 -11.55 10.08
C PRO A 135 14.07 -12.28 11.21
N PRO A 136 14.39 -11.60 12.33
CA PRO A 136 14.78 -12.27 13.58
C PRO A 136 13.58 -12.76 14.42
N GLY A 137 12.33 -12.73 13.92
CA GLY A 137 11.15 -13.24 14.63
C GLY A 137 9.79 -12.71 14.16
N GLU A 138 8.71 -13.23 14.76
CA GLU A 138 7.31 -12.99 14.39
C GLU A 138 6.83 -11.55 14.70
N GLU A 139 7.18 -11.04 15.89
CA GLU A 139 6.63 -9.82 16.51
C GLU A 139 6.80 -8.53 15.69
N LEU A 140 7.73 -8.54 14.73
CA LEU A 140 7.97 -7.39 13.89
C LEU A 140 6.83 -7.21 12.87
N TRP A 141 6.49 -8.24 12.09
CA TRP A 141 5.60 -8.10 10.93
C TRP A 141 4.15 -7.77 11.27
N SER A 142 3.47 -8.56 12.10
CA SER A 142 2.09 -8.27 12.47
C SER A 142 1.96 -6.95 13.25
N GLY A 143 2.89 -6.70 14.18
CA GLY A 143 2.88 -5.52 15.04
C GLY A 143 2.91 -4.21 14.26
N GLY A 144 3.75 -4.10 13.23
CA GLY A 144 3.72 -2.85 12.48
C GLY A 144 2.84 -2.83 11.22
N VAL A 145 2.20 -3.95 10.83
CA VAL A 145 0.94 -3.84 10.08
C VAL A 145 -0.08 -3.08 10.94
N ASP A 146 -0.17 -3.38 12.25
CA ASP A 146 -1.07 -2.65 13.15
C ASP A 146 -0.69 -1.17 13.25
N ASP A 147 0.60 -0.85 13.44
CA ASP A 147 1.06 0.53 13.46
C ASP A 147 0.72 1.27 12.15
N LEU A 148 0.86 0.60 11.00
CA LEU A 148 0.53 1.19 9.71
C LEU A 148 -0.97 1.47 9.56
N VAL A 149 -1.82 0.53 9.99
CA VAL A 149 -3.28 0.73 9.99
C VAL A 149 -3.66 1.87 10.91
N LEU A 150 -3.08 1.94 12.12
CA LEU A 150 -3.33 3.02 13.07
C LEU A 150 -2.86 4.38 12.53
N ALA A 151 -1.68 4.43 11.91
CA ALA A 151 -1.13 5.61 11.26
C ALA A 151 -2.03 6.08 10.11
N PHE A 152 -2.49 5.15 9.26
CA PHE A 152 -3.40 5.45 8.15
C PHE A 152 -4.69 6.09 8.68
N ARG A 153 -5.32 5.47 9.67
CA ARG A 153 -6.57 5.97 10.28
C ARG A 153 -6.38 7.32 10.96
N ALA A 154 -5.24 7.54 11.62
CA ALA A 154 -4.94 8.84 12.23
C ALA A 154 -4.86 9.96 11.18
N VAL A 155 -4.21 9.68 10.04
CA VAL A 155 -4.12 10.61 8.91
C VAL A 155 -5.48 10.81 8.25
N GLN A 156 -6.24 9.73 8.02
CA GLN A 156 -7.56 9.76 7.41
C GLN A 156 -8.56 10.60 8.21
N ARG A 157 -8.53 10.54 9.55
CA ARG A 157 -9.40 11.37 10.42
C ARG A 157 -9.12 12.88 10.32
N ILE A 158 -7.97 13.26 9.78
CA ILE A 158 -7.60 14.67 9.54
C ILE A 158 -8.09 15.13 8.15
N ASP A 159 -8.33 14.18 7.24
CA ASP A 159 -8.83 14.42 5.89
C ASP A 159 -10.36 14.62 5.86
N ASP A 160 -10.87 15.17 4.76
CA ASP A 160 -12.31 15.33 4.51
C ASP A 160 -12.90 14.00 4.02
N GLU A 161 -13.78 13.40 4.83
CA GLU A 161 -14.40 12.08 4.61
C GLU A 161 -15.20 11.99 3.30
N LEU A 162 -15.51 13.12 2.66
CA LEU A 162 -16.35 13.20 1.47
C LEU A 162 -15.63 12.93 0.14
N THR A 163 -14.30 12.74 0.15
CA THR A 163 -13.52 12.57 -1.08
C THR A 163 -12.92 11.17 -1.23
N PRO A 164 -12.70 10.67 -2.46
CA PRO A 164 -12.06 9.36 -2.67
C PRO A 164 -10.67 9.31 -2.03
N ASN A 165 -10.39 8.24 -1.27
CA ASN A 165 -9.11 8.02 -0.62
C ASN A 165 -8.22 7.18 -1.55
N ASN A 166 -7.37 7.87 -2.31
CA ASN A 166 -6.53 7.20 -3.31
C ASN A 166 -5.27 6.68 -2.65
N VAL A 167 -5.13 5.36 -2.56
CA VAL A 167 -3.95 4.71 -1.98
C VAL A 167 -2.91 4.46 -3.07
N LEU A 168 -1.69 4.94 -2.81
CA LEU A 168 -0.49 4.56 -3.55
C LEU A 168 0.50 3.97 -2.55
N ALA A 169 0.84 2.69 -2.69
CA ALA A 169 1.61 1.97 -1.69
C ALA A 169 2.86 1.28 -2.24
N TRP A 170 3.90 1.29 -1.43
CA TRP A 170 5.11 0.48 -1.55
C TRP A 170 5.21 -0.35 -0.27
N LEU A 171 4.70 -1.58 -0.33
CA LEU A 171 4.67 -2.54 0.78
C LEU A 171 5.07 -3.92 0.28
N PRO A 172 5.71 -4.78 1.08
CA PRO A 172 5.71 -6.21 0.79
C PRO A 172 4.28 -6.71 0.55
N TRP A 173 4.07 -7.59 -0.43
CA TRP A 173 2.72 -8.07 -0.79
C TRP A 173 1.92 -8.64 0.41
N PRO A 174 2.53 -9.35 1.40
CA PRO A 174 1.75 -9.83 2.54
C PRO A 174 1.25 -8.68 3.42
N ALA A 175 2.11 -7.69 3.65
CA ALA A 175 1.75 -6.50 4.41
C ALA A 175 0.69 -5.67 3.68
N ALA A 176 0.72 -5.62 2.34
CA ALA A 176 -0.31 -4.97 1.53
C ALA A 176 -1.70 -5.60 1.74
N ILE A 177 -1.80 -6.93 1.66
CA ILE A 177 -3.05 -7.68 1.92
C ILE A 177 -3.54 -7.40 3.35
N ALA A 178 -2.67 -7.64 4.34
CA ALA A 178 -3.04 -7.51 5.74
C ALA A 178 -3.47 -6.09 6.13
N THR A 179 -2.74 -5.08 5.64
CA THR A 179 -3.06 -3.66 5.91
C THR A 179 -4.42 -3.30 5.34
N MET A 180 -4.70 -3.63 4.08
CA MET A 180 -5.98 -3.28 3.46
C MET A 180 -7.15 -4.03 4.08
N ALA A 181 -6.98 -5.32 4.41
CA ALA A 181 -8.00 -6.10 5.07
C ALA A 181 -8.35 -5.53 6.47
N ARG A 182 -7.34 -5.29 7.31
CA ARG A 182 -7.52 -4.74 8.66
C ARG A 182 -8.06 -3.31 8.63
N LEU A 183 -7.60 -2.48 7.69
CA LEU A 183 -8.10 -1.12 7.52
C LEU A 183 -9.58 -1.10 7.14
N ARG A 184 -9.97 -1.92 6.14
CA ARG A 184 -11.35 -2.03 5.70
C ARG A 184 -12.25 -2.64 6.77
N ARG A 185 -11.74 -3.60 7.55
CA ARG A 185 -12.44 -4.15 8.71
C ARG A 185 -12.67 -3.10 9.80
N ALA A 186 -11.69 -2.23 10.05
CA ALA A 186 -11.80 -1.14 11.01
C ALA A 186 -12.79 -0.06 10.54
N GLU A 187 -12.86 0.21 9.23
CA GLU A 187 -13.65 1.31 8.64
C GLU A 187 -14.32 0.88 7.33
N ALA A 188 -15.37 0.07 7.43
CA ALA A 188 -16.12 -0.46 6.29
C ALA A 188 -16.82 0.60 5.42
N GLY A 189 -16.94 1.84 5.90
CA GLY A 189 -17.49 2.97 5.14
C GLY A 189 -16.46 3.73 4.30
N LEU A 190 -15.16 3.46 4.47
CA LEU A 190 -14.12 4.28 3.86
C LEU A 190 -14.04 4.01 2.34
N PRO A 191 -14.21 5.02 1.47
CA PRO A 191 -14.07 4.86 0.03
C PRO A 191 -12.59 4.81 -0.34
N ILE A 192 -11.98 3.63 -0.17
CA ILE A 192 -10.60 3.35 -0.55
C ILE A 192 -10.59 2.99 -2.02
N VAL A 193 -9.82 3.72 -2.81
CA VAL A 193 -9.53 3.38 -4.20
C VAL A 193 -8.04 3.25 -4.38
N VAL A 194 -7.58 2.29 -5.18
CA VAL A 194 -6.16 2.05 -5.40
C VAL A 194 -5.76 2.67 -6.72
N ARG A 195 -4.58 3.29 -6.77
CA ARG A 195 -4.00 3.80 -8.02
C ARG A 195 -2.76 3.02 -8.41
N GLN A 196 -2.60 2.86 -9.72
CA GLN A 196 -1.41 2.24 -10.29
C GLN A 196 -0.20 3.11 -9.98
N ARG A 197 0.84 2.51 -9.39
CA ARG A 197 2.14 3.17 -9.26
C ARG A 197 2.97 2.95 -10.53
N PRO A 198 3.94 3.83 -10.85
CA PRO A 198 4.91 3.54 -11.89
C PRO A 198 5.64 2.25 -11.54
N ILE A 199 5.81 1.38 -12.53
CA ILE A 199 6.40 0.06 -12.34
C ILE A 199 7.90 0.24 -12.07
N GLY A 200 8.26 0.25 -10.79
CA GLY A 200 9.62 0.27 -10.27
C GLY A 200 9.61 -0.38 -8.88
N GLY A 201 10.22 -1.56 -8.76
CA GLY A 201 10.18 -2.40 -7.57
C GLY A 201 10.83 -3.75 -7.82
N ARG A 202 10.42 -4.79 -7.09
CA ARG A 202 10.95 -6.18 -7.20
C ARG A 202 10.86 -6.79 -8.60
N MET A 203 10.01 -6.25 -9.47
CA MET A 203 9.97 -6.54 -10.91
C MET A 203 11.10 -5.78 -11.63
N ARG A 204 12.35 -6.16 -11.37
CA ARG A 204 13.54 -5.51 -11.94
C ARG A 204 13.71 -5.78 -13.45
N ASP A 205 13.03 -6.80 -13.98
CA ASP A 205 13.20 -7.30 -15.36
C ASP A 205 12.18 -6.81 -16.38
N SER A 206 11.18 -6.00 -15.98
CA SER A 206 10.28 -5.43 -16.98
C SER A 206 10.90 -4.17 -17.58
N ALA A 207 11.50 -4.30 -18.77
CA ALA A 207 12.02 -3.24 -19.64
C ALA A 207 10.95 -2.23 -20.13
N ILE A 208 9.85 -2.06 -19.38
CA ILE A 208 8.71 -1.20 -19.71
C ILE A 208 8.27 -0.51 -18.41
N SER A 209 9.08 0.42 -17.91
CA SER A 209 8.60 1.41 -16.94
C SER A 209 7.45 2.18 -17.62
N MET A 210 6.23 2.09 -17.08
CA MET A 210 5.14 2.93 -17.55
C MET A 210 5.56 4.40 -17.39
N PRO A 211 5.45 5.24 -18.44
CA PRO A 211 5.74 6.66 -18.32
C PRO A 211 4.90 7.26 -17.18
N MET A 212 5.56 8.00 -16.29
CA MET A 212 4.95 8.63 -15.11
C MET A 212 3.63 9.38 -15.39
N LEU A 213 3.52 9.98 -16.58
CA LEU A 213 2.34 10.73 -17.00
C LEU A 213 1.13 9.84 -17.30
N GLU A 214 1.35 8.57 -17.64
CA GLU A 214 0.27 7.61 -17.95
C GLU A 214 -0.35 7.02 -16.69
N ALA A 215 0.45 6.80 -15.63
CA ALA A 215 -0.06 6.34 -14.33
C ALA A 215 -1.13 7.28 -13.73
N PHE A 216 -0.98 8.61 -13.92
CA PHE A 216 -1.97 9.58 -13.44
C PHE A 216 -3.17 9.78 -14.38
N LYS A 217 -3.08 9.33 -15.64
CA LYS A 217 -4.20 9.38 -16.60
C LYS A 217 -5.21 8.26 -16.35
N GLN A 218 -4.76 7.17 -15.72
CA GLN A 218 -5.66 6.08 -15.38
C GLN A 218 -6.57 6.47 -14.22
N ASP A 219 -7.82 6.03 -14.34
CA ASP A 219 -8.79 6.12 -13.25
C ASP A 219 -8.39 5.17 -12.12
N PRO A 220 -8.64 5.55 -10.86
CA PRO A 220 -8.36 4.67 -9.75
C PRO A 220 -9.31 3.47 -9.79
N HIS A 221 -8.84 2.31 -9.32
CA HIS A 221 -9.70 1.13 -9.20
C HIS A 221 -10.38 1.09 -7.83
N ASP A 222 -11.70 0.95 -7.87
CA ASP A 222 -12.49 0.47 -6.75
C ASP A 222 -12.52 -1.06 -6.83
N PHE A 223 -11.68 -1.72 -6.03
CA PHE A 223 -11.59 -3.18 -5.99
C PHE A 223 -12.83 -3.84 -5.37
N LEU A 224 -13.74 -3.06 -4.77
CA LEU A 224 -15.00 -3.56 -4.22
C LEU A 224 -16.15 -3.52 -5.24
N ARG A 225 -15.93 -2.87 -6.38
CA ARG A 225 -16.89 -2.79 -7.48
C ARG A 225 -16.24 -3.40 -8.72
N PRO A 226 -16.24 -4.74 -8.86
CA PRO A 226 -15.69 -5.39 -10.04
C PRO A 226 -16.33 -4.78 -11.30
N THR A 227 -15.48 -4.34 -12.23
CA THR A 227 -15.89 -3.58 -13.41
C THR A 227 -16.78 -4.39 -14.35
N GLN A 228 -16.76 -5.73 -14.24
CA GLN A 228 -17.70 -6.66 -14.86
C GLN A 228 -17.85 -7.89 -13.97
N ALA A 229 -18.97 -7.98 -13.24
CA ALA A 229 -19.15 -8.82 -12.06
C ALA A 229 -19.11 -10.36 -12.22
N GLU A 230 -18.77 -10.95 -13.37
CA GLU A 230 -19.03 -12.40 -13.55
C GLU A 230 -18.04 -13.20 -14.43
N ARG A 231 -16.91 -12.64 -14.89
CA ARG A 231 -15.94 -13.45 -15.63
C ARG A 231 -14.83 -13.93 -14.71
N ARG A 232 -14.95 -15.19 -14.26
CA ARG A 232 -13.77 -16.02 -13.99
C ARG A 232 -12.81 -15.80 -15.15
N LEU A 233 -11.55 -15.52 -14.87
CA LEU A 233 -10.58 -15.29 -15.93
C LEU A 233 -10.45 -16.58 -16.73
N GLU A 234 -11.14 -16.68 -17.87
CA GLU A 234 -11.28 -17.93 -18.66
C GLU A 234 -9.93 -18.49 -19.12
N ALA A 235 -8.88 -17.64 -19.13
CA ALA A 235 -7.51 -18.01 -19.48
C ALA A 235 -6.60 -18.28 -18.26
N ALA A 236 -7.12 -18.29 -17.03
CA ALA A 236 -6.34 -18.70 -15.86
C ALA A 236 -6.14 -20.22 -15.87
N GLU A 237 -4.89 -20.64 -15.72
CA GLU A 237 -4.49 -22.04 -15.58
C GLU A 237 -4.40 -22.42 -14.09
N GLU A 238 -4.90 -23.60 -13.74
CA GLU A 238 -4.72 -24.20 -12.40
C GLU A 238 -3.85 -25.45 -12.58
N LEU A 239 -2.68 -25.47 -11.94
CA LEU A 239 -1.70 -26.55 -12.05
C LEU A 239 -1.37 -27.13 -10.68
N VAL A 240 -0.95 -28.39 -10.66
CA VAL A 240 -0.57 -29.09 -9.43
C VAL A 240 0.79 -29.74 -9.62
N HIS A 241 1.71 -29.46 -8.70
CA HIS A 241 3.05 -30.01 -8.73
C HIS A 241 3.38 -30.71 -7.41
N PRO A 242 3.87 -31.96 -7.43
CA PRO A 242 4.37 -32.60 -6.22
C PRO A 242 5.67 -31.92 -5.77
N VAL A 243 5.85 -31.75 -4.47
CA VAL A 243 7.05 -31.15 -3.88
C VAL A 243 7.37 -31.76 -2.52
N MET A 244 8.65 -31.88 -2.22
CA MET A 244 9.14 -32.14 -0.88
C MET A 244 9.42 -30.81 -0.19
N LEU A 245 8.67 -30.51 0.86
CA LEU A 245 8.83 -29.31 1.66
C LEU A 245 9.72 -29.61 2.87
N THR A 246 10.82 -28.88 3.03
CA THR A 246 11.68 -28.95 4.21
C THR A 246 11.51 -27.68 5.03
N VAL A 247 10.96 -27.80 6.24
CA VAL A 247 10.82 -26.66 7.15
C VAL A 247 11.87 -26.68 8.24
N MET A 248 12.70 -25.64 8.20
CA MET A 248 13.75 -25.35 9.15
C MET A 248 13.21 -24.41 10.22
N GLN A 249 13.42 -24.73 11.49
CA GLN A 249 13.17 -23.77 12.56
C GLN A 249 14.04 -22.53 12.33
N GLY A 250 13.40 -21.37 12.23
CA GLY A 250 14.12 -20.10 12.28
C GLY A 250 14.81 -19.94 13.64
N LEU A 251 15.90 -19.17 13.67
CA LEU A 251 16.54 -18.73 14.91
C LEU A 251 15.54 -17.85 15.71
N GLN A 252 14.70 -18.48 16.53
CA GLN A 252 13.82 -17.75 17.44
C GLN A 252 14.67 -17.03 18.49
N ARG A 253 14.49 -15.71 18.60
CA ARG A 253 14.88 -14.99 19.82
C ARG A 253 13.98 -15.50 20.95
N PRO A 254 14.49 -15.84 22.15
CA PRO A 254 13.65 -16.26 23.26
C PRO A 254 12.60 -15.17 23.53
N ALA A 255 11.33 -15.56 23.53
CA ALA A 255 10.20 -14.66 23.73
C ALA A 255 10.39 -13.82 24.99
N ALA A 256 10.12 -12.52 24.90
CA ALA A 256 10.07 -11.67 26.09
C ALA A 256 8.95 -12.20 27.02
N PRO A 257 9.19 -12.28 28.34
CA PRO A 257 8.19 -12.77 29.27
C PRO A 257 6.96 -11.85 29.25
N GLY A 258 5.84 -12.32 28.69
CA GLY A 258 4.55 -11.63 28.72
C GLY A 258 3.83 -11.48 27.37
N VAL A 259 4.46 -11.80 26.24
CA VAL A 259 3.75 -11.83 24.94
C VAL A 259 3.14 -13.22 24.78
N ALA A 260 1.81 -13.31 24.93
CA ALA A 260 1.07 -14.52 24.62
C ALA A 260 1.17 -14.77 23.12
N GLY A 261 2.09 -15.65 22.71
CA GLY A 261 2.07 -16.23 21.37
C GLY A 261 0.73 -16.93 21.11
N PRO A 262 0.34 -17.13 19.84
CA PRO A 262 -0.91 -17.80 19.48
C PRO A 262 -0.93 -19.18 20.15
N SER A 263 -1.73 -19.27 21.22
CA SER A 263 -1.79 -20.44 22.09
C SER A 263 -2.59 -21.59 21.47
N ASP A 264 -3.13 -21.40 20.27
CA ASP A 264 -4.08 -22.32 19.64
C ASP A 264 -3.44 -23.40 18.75
N MET A 265 -2.13 -23.38 18.49
CA MET A 265 -1.48 -24.47 17.75
C MET A 265 -0.86 -25.57 18.63
N ARG A 266 -0.91 -25.45 19.97
CA ARG A 266 -0.55 -26.57 20.87
C ARG A 266 -1.51 -27.78 20.75
N GLY A 267 -2.63 -27.63 20.04
CA GLY A 267 -3.60 -28.69 19.76
C GLY A 267 -3.23 -29.64 18.61
N LEU A 268 -2.18 -29.36 17.81
CA LEU A 268 -1.71 -30.26 16.75
C LEU A 268 -0.80 -31.39 17.27
N SER A 269 -0.72 -31.55 18.59
CA SER A 269 -0.03 -32.65 19.31
C SER A 269 -0.76 -34.01 19.16
N GLY A 270 -1.25 -34.33 17.96
CA GLY A 270 -1.76 -35.64 17.60
C GLY A 270 -0.76 -36.37 16.70
N ASP A 271 -0.70 -37.69 16.77
CA ASP A 271 0.24 -38.57 16.02
C ASP A 271 0.13 -38.50 14.48
N SER A 272 -0.62 -37.55 13.92
CA SER A 272 -0.76 -37.35 12.48
C SER A 272 0.07 -36.15 12.00
N PRO A 273 0.87 -36.30 10.93
CA PRO A 273 1.62 -35.17 10.37
C PRO A 273 0.67 -34.04 9.97
N PRO A 274 1.05 -32.77 10.18
CA PRO A 274 0.21 -31.64 9.81
C PRO A 274 -0.08 -31.67 8.31
N ARG A 275 -1.35 -31.44 7.94
CA ARG A 275 -1.72 -31.28 6.53
C ARG A 275 -1.23 -29.92 6.06
N VAL A 276 -0.18 -29.94 5.26
CA VAL A 276 0.39 -28.73 4.64
C VAL A 276 -0.06 -28.67 3.18
N ARG A 277 -0.32 -27.46 2.67
CA ARG A 277 -0.53 -27.19 1.25
C ARG A 277 0.20 -25.91 0.86
N VAL A 278 0.85 -25.92 -0.29
CA VAL A 278 1.48 -24.72 -0.84
C VAL A 278 0.59 -24.18 -1.96
N LEU A 279 0.27 -22.91 -1.87
CA LEU A 279 -0.53 -22.15 -2.82
C LEU A 279 0.39 -21.12 -3.48
N LEU A 280 0.38 -21.05 -4.80
CA LEU A 280 1.16 -20.09 -5.56
C LEU A 280 0.28 -19.33 -6.54
N ALA A 281 0.19 -18.00 -6.39
CA ALA A 281 -0.49 -17.15 -7.37
C ALA A 281 0.52 -16.39 -8.24
N ARG A 282 0.44 -16.59 -9.57
CA ARG A 282 1.33 -15.94 -10.54
C ARG A 282 0.55 -15.18 -11.59
N SER A 283 0.94 -13.92 -11.77
CA SER A 283 0.40 -13.08 -12.84
C SER A 283 1.47 -12.37 -13.67
N ASN A 284 2.71 -12.85 -13.61
CA ASN A 284 3.81 -12.40 -14.43
C ASN A 284 4.76 -13.55 -14.75
N SER A 285 5.62 -13.33 -15.74
CA SER A 285 6.65 -14.27 -16.18
C SER A 285 7.82 -14.40 -15.21
N GLY A 286 7.77 -13.73 -14.05
CA GLY A 286 8.79 -13.81 -13.03
C GLY A 286 8.95 -15.23 -12.49
N GLN A 287 10.18 -15.56 -12.14
CA GLN A 287 10.54 -16.80 -11.47
C GLN A 287 10.13 -16.74 -10.00
N TRP A 288 9.48 -17.80 -9.50
CA TRP A 288 9.18 -17.98 -8.08
C TRP A 288 10.04 -19.14 -7.57
N ASP A 289 11.18 -18.82 -6.98
CA ASP A 289 12.22 -19.80 -6.61
C ASP A 289 12.67 -20.66 -7.81
N GLU A 290 12.76 -21.98 -7.75
CA GLU A 290 13.14 -22.81 -8.91
C GLU A 290 12.00 -23.03 -9.93
N LEU A 291 10.82 -22.43 -9.72
CA LEU A 291 9.68 -22.54 -10.63
C LEU A 291 9.69 -21.43 -11.70
N THR A 292 9.77 -21.86 -12.97
CA THR A 292 9.76 -20.98 -14.15
C THR A 292 8.38 -20.92 -14.82
N THR A 293 8.22 -20.17 -15.90
CA THR A 293 6.99 -20.17 -16.72
C THR A 293 6.72 -21.52 -17.41
N SER A 294 7.77 -22.27 -17.75
CA SER A 294 7.69 -23.60 -18.36
C SER A 294 7.52 -24.74 -17.35
N GLY A 295 7.42 -24.43 -16.06
CA GLY A 295 7.37 -25.40 -14.97
C GLY A 295 8.67 -25.46 -14.17
N TRP A 296 8.87 -26.55 -13.45
CA TRP A 296 10.03 -26.77 -12.60
C TRP A 296 11.32 -26.95 -13.39
N LEU A 297 12.41 -26.43 -12.84
CA LEU A 297 13.75 -26.83 -13.28
C LEU A 297 13.93 -28.34 -13.00
N PRO A 298 14.79 -29.05 -13.75
CA PRO A 298 14.91 -30.52 -13.67
C PRO A 298 15.20 -31.12 -12.28
N ASN A 299 15.65 -30.32 -11.31
CA ASN A 299 15.98 -30.75 -9.94
C ASN A 299 15.06 -30.15 -8.86
N ALA A 300 14.00 -29.46 -9.24
CA ALA A 300 13.30 -28.52 -8.38
C ALA A 300 12.16 -29.11 -7.54
N GLY A 301 12.23 -30.40 -7.22
CA GLY A 301 11.23 -31.08 -6.40
C GLY A 301 11.30 -30.76 -4.90
N PHE A 302 12.12 -29.78 -4.49
CA PHE A 302 12.43 -29.48 -3.08
C PHE A 302 12.18 -28.01 -2.76
N LEU A 303 11.62 -27.74 -1.59
CA LEU A 303 11.33 -26.39 -1.10
C LEU A 303 11.89 -26.22 0.31
N ASP A 304 12.97 -25.48 0.44
CA ASP A 304 13.57 -25.18 1.74
C ASP A 304 12.99 -23.88 2.32
N VAL A 305 12.35 -23.99 3.49
CA VAL A 305 11.61 -22.91 4.11
C VAL A 305 12.05 -22.69 5.55
N ALA A 306 12.43 -21.45 5.88
CA ALA A 306 12.71 -21.00 7.23
C ALA A 306 11.43 -20.50 7.92
N ASP A 307 11.04 -21.15 9.01
CA ASP A 307 9.90 -20.75 9.83
C ASP A 307 10.31 -19.71 10.89
N TYR A 308 10.15 -18.43 10.56
CA TYR A 308 10.32 -17.32 11.51
C TYR A 308 9.04 -16.96 12.25
N ALA A 309 7.89 -17.42 11.75
CA ALA A 309 6.60 -17.25 12.39
C ALA A 309 6.40 -18.20 13.58
N GLY A 310 7.17 -19.29 13.67
CA GLY A 310 6.99 -20.27 14.74
C GLY A 310 5.67 -21.02 14.60
N ILE A 311 5.28 -21.36 13.36
CA ILE A 311 4.02 -22.06 13.07
C ILE A 311 3.96 -23.48 13.63
N GLY A 312 5.07 -23.97 14.19
CA GLY A 312 5.08 -25.14 15.06
C GLY A 312 5.23 -26.46 14.31
N PHE A 313 5.68 -26.43 13.04
CA PHE A 313 6.07 -27.62 12.31
C PHE A 313 7.49 -27.51 11.77
N SER A 314 8.23 -28.61 11.81
CA SER A 314 9.62 -28.70 11.34
C SER A 314 9.89 -30.09 10.77
N GLY A 315 10.75 -30.16 9.76
CA GLY A 315 11.11 -31.40 9.07
C GLY A 315 10.58 -31.47 7.64
N GLU A 316 10.71 -32.65 7.05
CA GLU A 316 10.31 -32.93 5.67
C GLU A 316 8.84 -33.36 5.59
N VAL A 317 8.10 -32.78 4.65
CA VAL A 317 6.70 -33.08 4.37
C VAL A 317 6.51 -33.20 2.86
N GLN A 318 6.00 -34.34 2.41
CA GLN A 318 5.55 -34.49 1.03
C GLN A 318 4.20 -33.77 0.86
N THR A 319 4.15 -32.82 -0.06
CA THR A 319 2.97 -31.98 -0.30
C THR A 319 2.83 -31.64 -1.79
N GLU A 320 1.78 -30.90 -2.13
CA GLU A 320 1.52 -30.36 -3.45
C GLU A 320 1.61 -28.82 -3.43
N ILE A 321 2.16 -28.25 -4.50
CA ILE A 321 1.98 -26.86 -4.89
C ILE A 321 0.79 -26.78 -5.85
N HIS A 322 -0.25 -26.07 -5.43
CA HIS A 322 -1.31 -25.64 -6.32
C HIS A 322 -0.95 -24.26 -6.85
N GLU A 323 -0.81 -24.15 -8.16
CA GLU A 323 -0.46 -22.92 -8.84
C GLU A 323 -1.69 -22.38 -9.57
N TRP A 324 -2.09 -21.16 -9.23
CA TRP A 324 -2.96 -20.33 -10.05
C TRP A 324 -2.10 -19.43 -10.92
N ARG A 325 -2.38 -19.44 -12.23
CA ARG A 325 -1.54 -18.77 -13.21
C ARG A 325 -2.38 -18.02 -14.22
N TYR A 326 -2.18 -16.71 -14.28
CA TYR A 326 -2.76 -15.84 -15.31
C TYR A 326 -1.67 -14.94 -15.90
N LEU A 327 -1.00 -15.41 -16.95
CA LEU A 327 0.12 -14.70 -17.54
C LEU A 327 -0.33 -13.73 -18.64
N PRO A 328 0.34 -12.57 -18.79
CA PRO A 328 0.06 -11.65 -19.89
C PRO A 328 0.52 -12.28 -21.23
N PRO A 329 -0.25 -12.14 -22.34
CA PRO A 329 0.00 -12.85 -23.60
C PRO A 329 1.40 -12.64 -24.21
N ASP A 330 1.94 -11.43 -24.06
CA ASP A 330 3.23 -11.04 -24.65
C ASP A 330 4.39 -11.05 -23.63
N GLY A 331 4.18 -11.61 -22.43
CA GLY A 331 5.15 -11.47 -21.32
C GLY A 331 5.31 -10.02 -20.81
N LYS A 332 4.40 -9.13 -21.21
CA LYS A 332 4.32 -7.72 -20.81
C LYS A 332 3.61 -7.57 -19.46
N HIS A 333 2.83 -6.50 -19.28
CA HIS A 333 2.01 -6.27 -18.10
C HIS A 333 0.54 -6.51 -18.42
N HIS A 334 -0.21 -6.95 -17.41
CA HIS A 334 -1.67 -6.94 -17.47
C HIS A 334 -2.19 -5.52 -17.64
N SER A 335 -3.29 -5.38 -18.38
CA SER A 335 -4.04 -4.12 -18.43
C SER A 335 -4.46 -3.72 -17.02
N TRP A 336 -4.39 -2.42 -16.71
CA TRP A 336 -4.85 -1.90 -15.42
C TRP A 336 -6.27 -2.37 -15.10
N ALA A 337 -7.16 -2.33 -16.10
CA ALA A 337 -8.55 -2.74 -16.01
C ALA A 337 -8.76 -4.18 -15.49
N SER A 338 -7.77 -5.06 -15.63
CA SER A 338 -7.86 -6.47 -15.23
C SER A 338 -7.47 -6.71 -13.76
N TYR A 339 -6.94 -5.71 -13.05
CA TYR A 339 -6.34 -5.94 -11.72
C TYR A 339 -7.38 -6.32 -10.66
N ALA A 340 -8.58 -5.75 -10.74
CA ALA A 340 -9.68 -6.12 -9.85
C ALA A 340 -10.10 -7.58 -10.07
N ASP A 341 -10.25 -8.00 -11.33
CA ASP A 341 -10.63 -9.36 -11.69
C ASP A 341 -9.54 -10.36 -11.26
N ILE A 342 -8.26 -10.01 -11.42
CA ILE A 342 -7.13 -10.83 -10.92
C ILE A 342 -7.19 -10.98 -9.40
N ALA A 343 -7.43 -9.88 -8.67
CA ALA A 343 -7.50 -9.94 -7.20
C ALA A 343 -8.64 -10.85 -6.73
N HIS A 344 -9.81 -10.71 -7.35
CA HIS A 344 -10.99 -11.50 -7.04
C HIS A 344 -10.80 -12.99 -7.37
N ASP A 345 -10.32 -13.31 -8.57
CA ASP A 345 -10.13 -14.70 -9.01
C ASP A 345 -9.09 -15.44 -8.15
N VAL A 346 -8.04 -14.74 -7.68
CA VAL A 346 -7.07 -15.31 -6.73
C VAL A 346 -7.73 -15.56 -5.36
N VAL A 347 -8.53 -14.63 -4.85
CA VAL A 347 -9.23 -14.80 -3.56
C VAL A 347 -10.19 -16.00 -3.64
N ASP A 348 -10.97 -16.09 -4.71
CA ASP A 348 -11.89 -17.20 -4.96
C ASP A 348 -11.15 -18.53 -5.11
N TRP A 349 -10.03 -18.54 -5.83
CA TRP A 349 -9.18 -19.73 -5.96
C TRP A 349 -8.62 -20.18 -4.60
N ILE A 350 -8.10 -19.27 -3.78
CA ILE A 350 -7.62 -19.61 -2.43
C ILE A 350 -8.75 -20.23 -1.60
N CYS A 351 -9.96 -19.65 -1.62
CA CYS A 351 -11.10 -20.19 -0.87
C CYS A 351 -11.50 -21.61 -1.29
N ARG A 352 -11.35 -21.95 -2.59
CA ARG A 352 -11.67 -23.28 -3.12
C ARG A 352 -10.56 -24.30 -2.93
N THR A 353 -9.30 -23.86 -2.92
CA THR A 353 -8.12 -24.74 -3.00
C THR A 353 -7.41 -24.90 -1.66
N ALA A 354 -7.50 -23.96 -0.74
CA ALA A 354 -6.87 -24.06 0.57
C ALA A 354 -7.46 -25.20 1.42
N ILE A 355 -6.66 -25.72 2.34
CA ILE A 355 -7.13 -26.66 3.37
C ILE A 355 -7.72 -25.84 4.52
N THR A 356 -9.02 -25.98 4.78
CA THR A 356 -9.75 -25.18 5.78
C THR A 356 -9.12 -25.18 7.17
N ASP A 357 -8.77 -26.38 7.68
CA ASP A 357 -8.18 -26.60 9.01
C ASP A 357 -6.71 -27.05 8.94
N GLY A 358 -6.05 -26.85 7.81
CA GLY A 358 -4.64 -27.21 7.59
C GLY A 358 -3.73 -25.99 7.52
N ILE A 359 -2.42 -26.22 7.40
CA ILE A 359 -1.44 -25.16 7.22
C ILE A 359 -1.30 -24.86 5.73
N ASN A 360 -1.64 -23.65 5.33
CA ASN A 360 -1.49 -23.20 3.94
C ASN A 360 -0.32 -22.22 3.85
N LEU A 361 0.64 -22.49 2.97
CA LEU A 361 1.73 -21.58 2.63
C LEU A 361 1.39 -20.87 1.32
N PHE A 362 1.53 -19.54 1.26
CA PHE A 362 1.12 -18.75 0.09
C PHE A 362 2.28 -17.97 -0.51
N GLY A 363 2.70 -18.38 -1.70
CA GLY A 363 3.62 -17.64 -2.56
C GLY A 363 2.87 -16.75 -3.55
N SER A 364 3.47 -15.61 -3.89
CA SER A 364 2.87 -14.69 -4.86
C SER A 364 3.92 -13.97 -5.70
N THR A 365 3.65 -13.85 -7.00
CA THR A 365 4.33 -12.90 -7.89
C THR A 365 3.38 -11.81 -8.41
N LEU A 366 2.25 -11.61 -7.75
CA LEU A 366 1.23 -10.64 -8.17
C LEU A 366 1.74 -9.19 -8.08
N PRO A 367 1.20 -8.27 -8.89
CA PRO A 367 1.38 -6.84 -8.69
C PRO A 367 0.96 -6.39 -7.28
N GLN A 368 1.60 -5.32 -6.84
CA GLN A 368 1.32 -4.67 -5.55
C GLN A 368 -0.16 -4.32 -5.41
N GLU A 369 -0.72 -3.72 -6.46
CA GLU A 369 -2.09 -3.22 -6.49
C GLU A 369 -3.11 -4.34 -6.42
N VAL A 370 -2.81 -5.50 -7.04
CA VAL A 370 -3.61 -6.72 -6.88
C VAL A 370 -3.58 -7.17 -5.43
N SER A 371 -2.43 -7.14 -4.77
CA SER A 371 -2.29 -7.52 -3.36
C SER A 371 -3.07 -6.59 -2.41
N LEU A 372 -3.09 -5.28 -2.69
CA LEU A 372 -3.96 -4.33 -1.99
C LEU A 372 -5.44 -4.68 -2.21
N GLY A 373 -5.80 -4.97 -3.45
CA GLY A 373 -7.13 -5.38 -3.87
C GLY A 373 -7.64 -6.64 -3.17
N MET A 374 -6.80 -7.67 -3.07
CA MET A 374 -7.11 -8.91 -2.34
C MET A 374 -7.47 -8.60 -0.89
N GLY A 375 -6.72 -7.74 -0.20
CA GLY A 375 -7.02 -7.36 1.17
C GLY A 375 -8.40 -6.67 1.30
N LEU A 376 -8.74 -5.79 0.36
CA LEU A 376 -10.06 -5.16 0.30
C LEU A 376 -11.16 -6.20 0.09
N ASP A 377 -11.00 -7.10 -0.89
CA ASP A 377 -11.99 -8.13 -1.24
C ASP A 377 -12.22 -9.12 -0.08
N ILE A 378 -11.16 -9.66 0.53
CA ILE A 378 -11.25 -10.58 1.67
C ILE A 378 -12.06 -9.96 2.81
N SER A 379 -11.88 -8.67 3.07
CA SER A 379 -12.58 -8.00 4.18
C SER A 379 -14.02 -7.61 3.86
N SER A 380 -14.37 -7.36 2.59
CA SER A 380 -15.74 -7.04 2.18
C SER A 380 -16.61 -8.27 2.02
N SER A 381 -16.02 -9.35 1.51
CA SER A 381 -16.75 -10.53 1.05
C SER A 381 -16.97 -11.54 2.18
N ASN A 382 -16.33 -11.32 3.34
CA ASN A 382 -16.25 -12.25 4.49
C ASN A 382 -16.18 -13.70 3.99
N PRO A 383 -15.16 -14.06 3.19
CA PRO A 383 -15.25 -15.21 2.32
C PRO A 383 -15.53 -16.45 3.14
N GLN A 384 -16.74 -16.98 2.98
CA GLN A 384 -17.05 -18.33 3.46
C GLN A 384 -16.06 -19.25 2.75
N GLY A 385 -15.05 -19.74 3.49
CA GLY A 385 -13.99 -20.57 2.92
C GLY A 385 -12.59 -19.96 2.97
N TRP A 386 -12.40 -18.72 3.43
CA TRP A 386 -11.03 -18.24 3.67
C TRP A 386 -10.34 -19.10 4.74
N PRO A 387 -9.11 -19.61 4.48
CA PRO A 387 -8.44 -20.52 5.39
C PRO A 387 -8.11 -19.88 6.75
N ARG A 388 -8.20 -20.69 7.81
CA ARG A 388 -7.82 -20.27 9.16
C ARG A 388 -6.32 -20.02 9.28
N HIS A 389 -5.52 -20.89 8.69
CA HIS A 389 -4.05 -20.80 8.73
C HIS A 389 -3.51 -20.63 7.32
N LEU A 390 -3.26 -19.37 6.95
CA LEU A 390 -2.59 -18.99 5.72
C LEU A 390 -1.36 -18.16 6.05
N TRP A 391 -0.21 -18.61 5.59
CA TRP A 391 1.07 -18.04 5.93
C TRP A 391 1.81 -17.65 4.65
N PRO A 392 2.26 -16.39 4.52
CA PRO A 392 2.99 -15.97 3.33
C PRO A 392 4.32 -16.71 3.23
N LEU A 393 4.71 -17.04 2.00
CA LEU A 393 5.99 -17.61 1.66
C LEU A 393 6.79 -16.61 0.84
N LEU A 394 7.84 -16.07 1.46
CA LEU A 394 8.70 -15.05 0.87
C LEU A 394 10.05 -15.66 0.53
N LYS A 395 10.38 -15.70 -0.75
CA LYS A 395 11.78 -15.69 -1.20
C LYS A 395 12.26 -14.24 -1.06
N PRO A 396 13.34 -13.90 -0.36
CA PRO A 396 13.81 -12.50 -0.29
C PRO A 396 14.78 -12.18 -1.45
N GLY A 397 15.85 -12.95 -1.59
CA GLY A 397 16.77 -12.91 -2.70
C GLY A 397 17.08 -14.31 -3.25
N PRO A 398 17.83 -14.43 -4.36
CA PRO A 398 18.15 -15.73 -4.97
C PRO A 398 18.89 -16.67 -4.00
N ASP A 399 19.82 -16.13 -3.22
CA ASP A 399 20.70 -16.90 -2.31
C ASP A 399 20.12 -17.07 -0.90
N ILE A 400 18.89 -16.61 -0.66
CA ILE A 400 18.25 -16.66 0.65
C ILE A 400 17.13 -17.72 0.58
N PRO A 401 17.03 -18.65 1.55
CA PRO A 401 15.95 -19.63 1.56
C PRO A 401 14.59 -18.94 1.61
N MET A 402 13.55 -19.64 1.17
CA MET A 402 12.20 -19.13 1.39
C MET A 402 11.92 -19.03 2.87
N SER A 403 11.04 -18.11 3.25
CA SER A 403 10.79 -17.80 4.64
C SER A 403 9.32 -17.53 4.89
N ILE A 404 8.86 -17.93 6.07
CA ILE A 404 7.54 -17.61 6.58
C ILE A 404 7.75 -16.44 7.55
N PRO A 405 7.43 -15.19 7.15
CA PRO A 405 7.55 -14.07 8.04
C PRO A 405 6.46 -14.14 9.11
N GLY A 406 6.66 -13.36 10.17
CA GLY A 406 5.75 -13.20 11.30
C GLY A 406 4.39 -12.55 11.03
N LEU A 407 3.73 -12.90 9.95
CA LEU A 407 2.46 -12.33 9.56
C LEU A 407 1.55 -13.43 9.07
N SER A 408 0.54 -13.77 9.86
CA SER A 408 -0.56 -14.61 9.39
C SER A 408 -1.45 -13.81 8.44
N LEU A 409 -1.84 -14.43 7.32
CA LEU A 409 -2.92 -14.00 6.43
C LEU A 409 -4.19 -14.84 6.63
N GLY A 410 -4.25 -15.60 7.72
CA GLY A 410 -5.43 -16.36 8.12
C GLY A 410 -6.61 -15.49 8.53
N LEU A 411 -7.80 -16.11 8.57
CA LEU A 411 -9.07 -15.41 8.84
C LEU A 411 -9.02 -14.51 10.09
N GLU A 412 -8.50 -15.00 11.21
CA GLU A 412 -8.46 -14.25 12.47
C GLU A 412 -7.52 -13.04 12.39
N SER A 413 -6.35 -13.21 11.76
CA SER A 413 -5.39 -12.12 11.58
C SER A 413 -5.92 -11.00 10.71
N LEU A 414 -6.71 -11.32 9.67
CA LEU A 414 -7.26 -10.33 8.74
C LEU A 414 -8.54 -9.66 9.26
N THR A 415 -9.31 -10.34 10.10
CA THR A 415 -10.56 -9.81 10.66
C THR A 415 -10.41 -9.10 12.00
N TYR A 416 -9.20 -9.14 12.57
CA TYR A 416 -8.81 -8.34 13.73
C TYR A 416 -8.77 -6.84 13.40
N VAL A 417 -9.18 -6.01 14.36
CA VAL A 417 -9.13 -4.56 14.28
C VAL A 417 -8.04 -4.05 15.22
N PRO A 418 -6.97 -3.42 14.69
CA PRO A 418 -5.91 -2.84 15.50
C PRO A 418 -6.46 -1.83 16.51
N GLN A 419 -6.13 -2.03 17.78
CA GLN A 419 -6.43 -1.09 18.85
C GLN A 419 -5.18 -0.29 19.19
N ALA A 420 -5.32 1.02 19.40
CA ALA A 420 -4.23 1.80 19.97
C ALA A 420 -3.87 1.24 21.36
N PRO A 421 -2.58 1.19 21.74
CA PRO A 421 -2.21 0.79 23.09
C PRO A 421 -2.97 1.68 24.08
N ARG A 422 -3.69 1.06 25.02
CA ARG A 422 -4.28 1.79 26.15
C ARG A 422 -3.11 2.48 26.84
N CYS A 423 -3.11 3.81 26.88
CA CYS A 423 -2.12 4.55 27.65
C CYS A 423 -2.25 4.07 29.11
N SER A 424 -1.26 3.29 29.55
CA SER A 424 -1.11 2.87 30.94
C SER A 424 -0.49 3.97 31.77
#